data_AF-L0AGN1-F1
#
_entry.id   AF-L0AGN1-F1
#
_cell.length_a   1.000
_cell.length_b   1.000
_cell.length_c   1.000
_cell.angle_alpha   90.00
_cell.angle_beta   90.00
_cell.angle_gamma   90.00
#
_symmetry.space_group_name_H-M   'P 1'
#
loop_
_entity.id
_entity.type
_entity.pdbx_description
1 polymer ?
#
loop_
_entity_poly.entity_id
_entity_poly.type
_entity_poly.pdbx_seq_one_letter_code
_entity_poly.pdbx_strand_id
1 'polypeptide(L)' 'MPSDHDKRRDDLLVALALTEFSVHYEQIDPRLAERAWQLAAGRLVEHDVEPHEVLAELEIGETDSQ' A
#
# COMPACT_ATOMS: atom_id res chain seq x y z
N MET A 1 -14.31 -8.69 -16.80
CA MET A 1 -13.05 -7.93 -16.64
C MET A 1 -13.19 -7.19 -15.34
N PRO A 2 -12.23 -7.31 -14.39
CA PRO A 2 -12.26 -6.50 -13.19
C PRO A 2 -12.30 -5.03 -13.60
N SER A 3 -13.12 -4.26 -12.89
CA SER A 3 -13.26 -2.82 -13.08
C SER A 3 -11.91 -2.16 -12.81
N ASP A 4 -11.59 -1.05 -13.45
CA ASP A 4 -10.34 -0.33 -13.15
C ASP A 4 -10.28 0.13 -11.68
N HIS A 5 -11.45 0.34 -11.06
CA HIS A 5 -11.60 0.56 -9.62
C HIS A 5 -11.12 -0.63 -8.77
N ASP A 6 -11.46 -1.86 -9.15
CA ASP A 6 -11.08 -3.07 -8.40
C ASP A 6 -9.56 -3.28 -8.47
N LYS A 7 -8.96 -3.03 -9.64
CA LYS A 7 -7.50 -3.11 -9.81
C LYS A 7 -6.77 -2.07 -8.96
N ARG A 8 -7.25 -0.83 -8.97
CA ARG A 8 -6.68 0.24 -8.15
C ARG A 8 -6.73 -0.13 -6.67
N ARG A 9 -7.87 -0.62 -6.18
CA ARG A 9 -8.02 -1.06 -4.79
C ARG A 9 -7.04 -2.19 -4.45
N ASP A 10 -6.92 -3.20 -5.31
CA ASP A 10 -5.98 -4.31 -5.11
C ASP A 10 -4.53 -3.84 -5.08
N ASP A 11 -4.14 -2.92 -5.98
CA ASP A 11 -2.78 -2.37 -6.00
C ASP A 11 -2.46 -1.57 -4.73
N LEU A 12 -3.42 -0.79 -4.23
CA LEU A 12 -3.27 -0.05 -2.97
C LEU A 12 -3.17 -0.99 -1.76
N LEU A 13 -3.93 -2.10 -1.74
CA LEU A 13 -3.79 -3.14 -0.70
C LEU A 13 -2.41 -3.80 -0.75
N VAL A 14 -1.89 -4.08 -1.95
CA VAL A 14 -0.56 -4.65 -2.12
C VAL A 14 0.52 -3.65 -1.69
N ALA A 15 0.35 -2.37 -2.01
CA ALA A 15 1.26 -1.31 -1.55
C ALA A 15 1.30 -1.23 -0.02
N LEU A 16 0.14 -1.21 0.64
CA LEU A 16 0.03 -1.20 2.10
C LEU A 16 0.73 -2.40 2.74
N ALA A 17 0.47 -3.61 2.23
CA ALA A 17 1.08 -4.83 2.74
C ALA A 17 2.61 -4.84 2.57
N LEU A 18 3.12 -4.32 1.45
CA LEU A 18 4.56 -4.21 1.21
C LEU A 18 5.22 -3.14 2.10
N THR A 19 4.51 -2.05 2.42
CA THR A 19 4.98 -1.05 3.39
C THR A 19 5.09 -1.66 4.79
N GLU A 20 4.05 -2.35 5.26
CA GLU A 20 4.09 -3.05 6.56
C GLU A 20 5.21 -4.10 6.59
N PHE A 21 5.33 -4.90 5.53
CA PHE A 21 6.37 -5.90 5.39
C PHE A 21 7.77 -5.28 5.40
N SER A 22 7.97 -4.15 4.73
CA SER A 22 9.26 -3.43 4.73
C SER A 22 9.68 -3.06 6.15
N VAL A 23 8.77 -2.45 6.92
CA VAL A 23 9.04 -2.08 8.33
C VAL A 23 9.34 -3.30 9.17
N HIS A 24 8.59 -4.40 8.98
CA HIS A 24 8.78 -5.62 9.76
C HIS A 24 10.15 -6.28 9.52
N TYR A 25 10.65 -6.22 8.28
CA TYR A 25 11.90 -6.87 7.88
C TYR A 25 13.13 -5.97 7.93
N GLU A 26 12.99 -4.68 8.26
CA GLU A 26 14.09 -3.70 8.24
C GLU A 26 15.32 -4.18 9.04
N GLN A 27 15.11 -4.81 10.20
CA GLN A 27 16.19 -5.30 11.05
C GLN A 27 16.64 -6.73 10.73
N ILE A 28 15.80 -7.52 10.04
CA ILE A 28 16.05 -8.94 9.74
C ILE A 28 16.81 -9.06 8.41
N ASP A 29 16.31 -8.38 7.38
CA ASP A 29 16.91 -8.31 6.05
C ASP A 29 16.65 -6.91 5.45
N PRO A 30 17.57 -5.96 5.65
CA PRO A 30 17.42 -4.59 5.14
C PRO A 30 17.26 -4.51 3.62
N ARG A 31 17.86 -5.45 2.87
CA ARG A 31 17.76 -5.46 1.39
C ARG A 31 16.38 -5.90 0.95
N LEU A 32 15.82 -6.90 1.63
CA LEU A 32 14.46 -7.33 1.39
C LEU A 32 13.46 -6.22 1.77
N ALA A 33 13.68 -5.55 2.91
CA ALA A 33 12.88 -4.41 3.33
C ALA A 33 12.90 -3.26 2.31
N GLU A 34 14.09 -2.88 1.84
CA GLU A 34 14.25 -1.83 0.81
C GLU A 34 13.52 -2.22 -0.48
N ARG A 35 13.65 -3.47 -0.92
CA ARG A 35 12.97 -3.95 -2.13
C ARG A 35 11.45 -3.95 -1.98
N ALA A 36 10.93 -4.32 -0.81
CA ALA A 36 9.51 -4.25 -0.52
C ALA A 36 9.01 -2.80 -0.56
N TRP A 37 9.76 -1.86 0.02
CA TRP A 37 9.43 -0.45 -0.04
C TRP A 37 9.41 0.10 -1.48
N GLN A 38 10.40 -0.24 -2.30
CA GLN A 38 10.43 0.18 -3.71
C GLN A 38 9.23 -0.36 -4.50
N LEU A 39 8.81 -1.60 -4.23
CA LEU A 39 7.61 -2.19 -4.84
C LEU A 39 6.30 -1.57 -4.36
N ALA A 40 6.24 -1.12 -3.10
CA ALA A 40 5.10 -0.35 -2.58
C ALA A 40 5.04 1.03 -3.25
N ALA A 41 6.14 1.77 -3.23
CA ALA A 41 6.26 3.10 -3.83
C ALA A 41 5.91 3.10 -5.32
N GLY A 42 6.33 2.07 -6.08
CA GLY A 42 5.96 1.95 -7.49
C GLY A 42 4.45 1.90 -7.73
N ARG A 43 3.71 1.18 -6.89
CA ARG A 43 2.24 1.09 -6.97
C ARG A 43 1.54 2.38 -6.55
N LEU A 44 2.08 3.05 -5.53
CA LEU A 44 1.56 4.35 -5.09
C LEU A 44 1.71 5.42 -6.17
N VAL A 45 2.89 5.47 -6.82
CA VAL A 45 3.15 6.40 -7.93
C VAL A 45 2.26 6.11 -9.14
N GLU A 46 1.99 4.84 -9.44
CA GLU A 46 1.10 4.46 -10.56
C GLU A 46 -0.32 5.00 -10.39
N HIS A 47 -0.79 5.12 -9.14
CA HIS A 47 -2.13 5.58 -8.82
C HIS A 47 -2.20 7.03 -8.30
N ASP A 48 -1.07 7.74 -8.28
CA ASP A 48 -0.94 9.12 -7.76
C ASP A 48 -1.46 9.27 -6.32
N VAL A 49 -1.08 8.31 -5.45
CA VAL A 49 -1.51 8.25 -4.05
C VAL A 49 -0.30 8.38 -3.14
N GLU A 50 -0.33 9.31 -2.17
CA GLU A 50 0.69 9.37 -1.13
C GLU A 50 0.47 8.28 -0.06
N PRO A 51 1.53 7.80 0.62
CA PRO A 51 1.42 6.75 1.62
C PRO A 51 0.37 7.00 2.73
N HIS A 52 0.14 8.27 3.10
CA HIS A 52 -0.81 8.64 4.13
C HIS A 52 -2.27 8.67 3.63
N GLU A 53 -2.47 8.74 2.30
CA GLU A 53 -3.79 8.77 1.66
C GLU A 53 -4.33 7.36 1.40
N VAL A 54 -3.46 6.34 1.40
CA VAL A 54 -3.81 4.93 1.13
C VAL A 54 -4.98 4.44 1.99
N LEU A 55 -5.05 4.84 3.26
CA LEU A 55 -6.15 4.42 4.15
C LEU A 55 -7.49 5.05 3.75
N ALA A 56 -7.48 6.33 3.37
CA ALA A 56 -8.66 7.03 2.91
C ALA A 56 -9.14 6.45 1.57
N GLU A 57 -8.21 6.20 0.65
CA GLU A 57 -8.48 5.59 -0.66
C GLU A 57 -8.98 4.14 -0.57
N LEU A 58 -8.62 3.43 0.48
CA LEU A 58 -9.11 2.08 0.76
C LEU A 58 -10.38 2.06 1.63
N GLU A 59 -10.84 3.22 2.10
CA GLU A 59 -11.93 3.38 3.07
C GLU A 59 -11.69 2.53 4.35
N ILE A 60 -10.42 2.42 4.77
CA ILE A 60 -10.02 1.65 5.96
C ILE A 60 -9.87 2.60 7.14
N GLY A 61 -10.65 2.39 8.19
CA GLY A 61 -10.55 3.13 9.45
C GLY A 61 -11.58 4.25 9.62
N GLU A 62 -12.32 4.60 8.57
CA GLU A 62 -13.58 5.34 8.73
C GLU A 62 -14.65 4.36 9.22
N THR A 63 -14.65 4.10 10.52
CA THR A 63 -15.87 3.59 11.15
C THR A 63 -16.80 4.79 11.24
N ASP A 64 -17.91 4.76 10.50
CA ASP A 64 -19.05 5.65 10.74
C ASP A 64 -19.34 5.64 12.25
N SER A 65 -18.86 6.66 12.94
CA SER A 65 -19.22 6.93 14.32
C SER A 65 -20.54 7.70 14.26
N GLN A 66 -21.63 6.97 14.06
CA GLN A 66 -22.99 7.43 14.37
C GLN A 66 -23.39 6.99 15.78
#